data_AF-A0A967K3A9-F1
#
_entry.id   AF-A0A967K3A9-F1
#
_cell.length_a   1.000
_cell.length_b   1.000
_cell.length_c   1.000
_cell.angle_alpha   90.00
_cell.angle_beta   90.00
_cell.angle_gamma   90.00
#
_symmetry.space_group_name_H-M   'P 1'
#
loop_
_entity.id
_entity.type
_entity.pdbx_description
1 polymer ?
#
loop_
_entity_poly.entity_id
_entity_poly.type
_entity_poly.pdbx_seq_one_letter_code
_entity_poly.pdbx_strand_id
1 'polypeptide(L)' 'FPFLLDRPEILRWRATMWIDGGRPADRARATEDLLAARSDYERFGMPRHVTLVDEALGKRT' A
#
# COMPACT_ATOMS: atom_id res chain seq x y z
N PHE A 1 18.52 10.20 -6.14
CA PHE A 1 17.41 9.32 -6.53
C PHE A 1 17.00 8.22 -5.51
N PRO A 2 17.41 8.18 -4.21
CA PRO A 2 16.96 7.09 -3.32
C PRO A 2 15.48 7.19 -2.90
N PHE A 3 14.97 8.40 -2.69
CA PHE A 3 13.64 8.62 -2.08
C PHE A 3 12.43 8.17 -2.91
N LEU A 4 12.59 7.94 -4.22
CA LEU A 4 11.46 7.57 -5.09
C LEU A 4 10.99 6.14 -4.82
N LEU A 5 11.91 5.23 -4.53
CA LEU A 5 11.59 3.83 -4.25
C LEU A 5 11.12 3.63 -2.80
N ASP A 6 11.55 4.50 -1.87
CA ASP A 6 11.16 4.41 -0.46
C ASP A 6 9.69 4.79 -0.24
N ARG A 7 9.15 5.73 -1.03
CA ARG A 7 7.78 6.22 -0.87
C ARG A 7 6.71 5.11 -0.90
N PRO A 8 6.63 4.25 -1.95
CA PRO A 8 5.61 3.21 -1.98
C PRO A 8 5.77 2.18 -0.86
N GLU A 9 7.00 1.92 -0.42
CA GLU A 9 7.25 0.98 0.67
C GLU A 9 6.83 1.53 2.03
N ILE A 10 7.09 2.81 2.29
CA ILE A 10 6.60 3.53 3.48
C ILE A 10 5.07 3.52 3.52
N LEU A 11 4.41 3.78 2.39
CA LEU A 11 2.96 3.77 2.27
C LEU A 11 2.39 2.36 2.55
N ARG A 12 2.98 1.32 1.96
CA ARG A 12 2.56 -0.08 2.18
C ARG A 12 2.71 -0.49 3.65
N TRP A 13 3.85 -0.16 4.26
CA TRP A 13 4.11 -0.45 5.67
C TRP A 13 3.11 0.25 6.59
N ARG A 14 2.89 1.55 6.37
CA ARG A 14 1.92 2.34 7.15
C ARG A 14 0.49 1.82 7.00
N ALA A 15 0.09 1.45 5.79
CA ALA A 15 -1.21 0.85 5.54
C ALA A 15 -1.40 -0.47 6.29
N THR A 16 -0.35 -1.29 6.38
CA THR A 16 -0.37 -2.54 7.14
C THR A 16 -0.59 -2.27 8.63
N MET A 17 0.07 -1.25 9.19
CA MET A 17 -0.16 -0.85 10.58
C MET A 17 -1.59 -0.37 10.85
N TRP A 18 -2.18 0.40 9.93
CA TRP A 18 -3.59 0.82 10.04
C TRP A 18 -4.55 -0.36 9.99
N ILE A 19 -4.24 -1.39 9.18
CA ILE A 19 -5.02 -2.63 9.12
C ILE A 19 -4.95 -3.38 10.45
N ASP A 20 -3.74 -3.56 11.00
CA ASP A 20 -3.52 -4.24 12.28
C ASP A 20 -4.16 -3.49 13.46
N GLY A 21 -4.20 -2.15 13.41
CA GLY A 21 -4.86 -1.32 14.42
C GLY A 21 -6.39 -1.46 14.49
N GLY A 22 -7.01 -2.03 13.46
CA GLY A 22 -8.38 -2.56 13.49
C GLY A 22 -9.53 -1.53 13.58
N ARG A 23 -9.28 -0.22 13.65
CA ARG A 23 -10.37 0.78 13.71
C ARG A 23 -11.03 0.99 12.33
N PRO A 24 -12.34 1.28 12.26
CA PRO A 24 -13.03 1.52 11.00
C PRO A 24 -12.45 2.69 10.19
N ALA A 25 -12.07 3.79 10.84
CA ALA A 25 -11.47 4.96 10.19
C ALA A 25 -10.06 4.66 9.63
N ASP A 26 -9.33 3.75 10.28
CA ASP A 26 -8.01 3.31 9.84
C ASP A 26 -8.12 2.49 8.55
N ARG A 27 -9.29 1.89 8.28
CA ARG A 27 -9.48 1.11 7.06
C ARG A 27 -9.47 1.94 5.80
N ALA A 28 -10.14 3.10 5.82
CA ALA A 28 -10.17 4.02 4.69
C ALA A 28 -8.77 4.57 4.38
N ARG A 29 -8.03 4.99 5.42
CA ARG A 29 -6.64 5.46 5.27
C ARG A 29 -5.71 4.38 4.74
N ALA A 30 -5.82 3.15 5.22
CA ALA A 30 -5.03 2.04 4.69
C ALA A 30 -5.31 1.79 3.20
N THR A 31 -6.57 1.94 2.76
CA THR A 31 -6.93 1.79 1.34
C THR A 31 -6.28 2.88 0.50
N GLU A 32 -6.37 4.15 0.93
CA GLU A 32 -5.75 5.28 0.23
C GLU A 32 -4.22 5.11 0.12
N ASP A 33 -3.57 4.73 1.22
CA ASP A 33 -2.12 4.49 1.25
C ASP A 33 -1.73 3.32 0.32
N LEU A 34 -2.49 2.22 0.30
CA LEU A 34 -2.25 1.09 -0.60
C LEU A 34 -2.43 1.47 -2.07
N LEU A 35 -3.50 2.21 -2.41
CA LEU A 35 -3.71 2.67 -3.80
C LEU A 35 -2.59 3.61 -4.27
N ALA A 36 -2.10 4.49 -3.40
CA ALA A 36 -0.98 5.36 -3.70
C ALA A 36 0.33 4.56 -3.89
N ALA A 37 0.58 3.55 -3.04
CA ALA A 37 1.72 2.64 -3.20
C ALA A 37 1.65 1.84 -4.51
N ARG A 38 0.45 1.35 -4.87
CA ARG A 38 0.19 0.60 -6.11
C ARG A 38 0.57 1.40 -7.34
N SER A 39 0.10 2.66 -7.43
CA SER A 39 0.37 3.56 -8.55
C SER A 39 1.86 3.83 -8.72
N ASP A 40 2.58 4.05 -7.62
CA ASP A 40 4.03 4.21 -7.63
C ASP A 40 4.74 2.93 -8.10
N TYR A 41 4.37 1.76 -7.59
CA TYR A 41 4.94 0.47 -8.02
C TYR A 41 4.67 0.17 -9.51
N GLU A 42 3.49 0.53 -10.04
CA GLU A 42 3.20 0.45 -11.47
C GLU A 42 4.11 1.38 -12.28
N ARG A 43 4.26 2.63 -11.84
CA ARG A 43 5.14 3.61 -12.49
C ARG A 43 6.61 3.17 -12.50
N PHE A 44 7.06 2.46 -11.46
CA PHE A 44 8.42 1.96 -11.33
C PHE A 44 8.64 0.61 -12.01
N GLY A 45 7.61 0.00 -12.61
CA GLY A 45 7.74 -1.30 -13.27
C GLY A 45 8.02 -2.45 -12.28
N MET A 46 7.38 -2.40 -11.11
CA MET A 46 7.56 -3.38 -10.02
C MET A 46 6.34 -4.31 -9.88
N PRO A 47 6.08 -5.22 -10.84
CA PRO A 47 4.84 -5.99 -10.90
C PRO A 47 4.59 -6.87 -9.66
N ARG A 48 5.65 -7.44 -9.06
CA ARG A 48 5.53 -8.21 -7.81
C ARG A 48 4.95 -7.39 -6.66
N HIS A 49 5.33 -6.12 -6.56
CA HIS A 49 4.85 -5.23 -5.49
C HIS A 49 3.41 -4.79 -5.73
N VAL A 50 3.01 -4.62 -6.99
CA VAL A 50 1.61 -4.41 -7.38
C VAL A 50 0.76 -5.58 -6.91
N THR A 51 1.18 -6.83 -7.19
CA THR A 51 0.47 -8.04 -6.73
C THR A 51 0.31 -8.08 -5.21
N LEU A 52 1.37 -7.75 -4.45
CA LEU A 52 1.30 -7.72 -2.98
C LEU A 52 0.30 -6.69 -2.46
N VAL A 53 0.19 -5.53 -3.12
CA VAL A 53 -0.78 -4.50 -2.77
C VAL A 53 -2.20 -4.95 -3.14
N ASP A 54 -2.38 -5.56 -4.31
CA ASP A 54 -3.67 -6.10 -4.76
C ASP A 54 -4.17 -7.21 -3.83
N GLU A 55 -3.29 -8.09 -3.34
CA GLU A 55 -3.64 -9.09 -2.31
C GLU A 55 -4.07 -8.44 -0.99
N ALA A 56 -3.38 -7.37 -0.55
CA ALA A 56 -3.73 -6.65 0.67
C ALA A 56 -5.08 -5.92 0.55
N LEU A 57 -5.41 -5.41 -0.65
CA LEU A 57 -6.72 -4.85 -0.98
C LEU A 57 -7.79 -5.95 -1.09
N GLY A 58 -7.47 -7.11 -1.65
CA GLY A 58 -8.38 -8.23 -1.88
C GLY A 58 -8.76 -9.02 -0.63
N LYS A 59 -7.87 -9.12 0.37
CA LYS A 59 -8.16 -9.69 1.71
C LYS A 59 -9.29 -8.97 2.48
N ARG A 60 -9.86 -7.90 1.91
CA ARG A 60 -10.94 -7.09 2.49
C ARG A 60 -12.33 -7.32 1.89
N THR A 61 -12.51 -8.33 1.04
CA THR A 61 -13.84 -8.80 0.59
C THR A 61 -14.30 -9.97 1.45
#